data_AF-A0A6P3S4E8-F1
#
_entry.id   AF-A0A6P3S4E8-F1
#
_cell.length_a   1.000
_cell.length_b   1.000
_cell.length_c   1.000
_cell.angle_alpha   90.00
_cell.angle_beta   90.00
_cell.angle_gamma   90.00
#
_symmetry.space_group_name_H-M   'P 1'
#
loop_
_entity.id
_entity.type
_entity.pdbx_description
1 polymer ?
#
loop_
_entity_poly.entity_id
_entity_poly.type
_entity_poly.pdbx_seq_one_letter_code
_entity_poly.pdbx_strand_id
1 'polypeptide(L)'
;KLPCTRENDPIQGPDGRMHGNTCSMCEAFFQAEEEKKKKEAESRNKRQSENTTSFEELCSEYRKSRKNGQLLCTRENDPIKGPDGKIHGNTCSMCEVFL
;
A
#
# COMPACT_ATOMS: atom_id res chain seq x y z
N LYS A 1 17.25 12.10 13.17
CA LYS A 1 17.61 12.71 14.48
C LYS A 1 17.86 14.19 14.23
N LEU A 2 17.15 15.08 14.92
CA LEU A 2 17.21 16.51 14.65
C LEU A 2 18.49 17.06 15.32
N PRO A 3 19.32 17.86 14.64
CA PRO A 3 20.51 18.44 15.28
C PRO A 3 20.09 19.55 16.25
N CYS A 4 19.81 19.16 17.50
CA CYS A 4 19.43 20.09 18.56
C CYS A 4 20.63 20.58 19.36
N THR A 5 20.59 21.84 19.73
CA THR A 5 21.50 22.42 20.73
C THR A 5 21.09 21.97 22.14
N ARG A 6 22.03 22.03 23.08
CA ARG A 6 21.81 21.66 24.49
C ARG A 6 21.26 22.84 25.29
N GLU A 7 20.23 23.49 24.76
CA GLU A 7 19.50 24.57 25.44
C GLU A 7 18.45 23.97 26.39
N ASN A 8 18.15 24.66 27.49
CA ASN A 8 17.19 24.19 28.51
C ASN A 8 16.17 25.29 28.78
N ASP A 9 15.23 25.45 27.85
CA ASP A 9 14.11 26.39 27.92
C ASP A 9 12.80 25.60 27.84
N PRO A 10 12.27 25.13 28.99
CA PRO A 10 11.16 24.21 28.99
C PRO A 10 9.87 24.84 28.46
N ILE A 11 9.23 24.17 27.51
CA ILE A 11 7.95 24.62 26.92
C ILE A 11 6.88 23.54 27.05
N GLN A 12 5.62 23.94 27.16
CA GLN A 12 4.48 23.03 27.06
C GLN A 12 4.09 22.86 25.59
N GLY A 13 4.18 21.62 25.09
CA GLY A 13 3.83 21.29 23.72
C GLY A 13 2.32 21.18 23.49
N PRO A 14 1.87 21.11 22.22
CA PRO A 14 0.46 20.88 21.86
C PRO A 14 -0.05 19.49 22.26
N ASP A 15 0.86 18.57 22.59
CA ASP A 15 0.57 17.27 23.19
C ASP A 15 0.31 17.33 24.71
N GLY A 16 0.37 18.54 25.29
CA GLY A 16 0.22 18.79 26.73
C GLY A 16 1.45 18.41 27.55
N ARG A 17 2.54 17.94 26.93
CA ARG A 17 3.77 17.51 27.63
C ARG A 17 4.76 18.66 27.74
N MET A 18 5.57 18.63 28.80
CA MET A 18 6.70 19.54 28.95
C MET A 18 7.90 19.00 28.17
N HIS A 19 8.48 19.83 27.32
CA HIS A 19 9.67 19.53 26.53
C HIS A 19 10.82 20.42 26.99
N GLY A 20 12.03 19.88 27.11
CA GLY A 20 13.19 20.59 27.66
C GLY A 20 13.65 21.80 26.84
N ASN A 21 13.36 21.79 25.53
CA ASN A 21 13.44 22.95 24.65
C ASN A 21 12.55 22.73 23.43
N THR A 22 12.38 23.79 22.62
CA THR A 22 11.61 23.75 21.37
C THR A 22 12.11 22.70 20.38
N CYS A 23 13.42 22.49 20.30
CA CYS A 23 14.00 21.51 19.39
C CYS A 23 13.63 20.06 19.79
N SER A 24 13.66 19.74 21.08
CA SER A 24 13.20 18.45 21.62
C SER A 24 11.72 18.21 21.36
N MET A 25 10.89 19.25 21.44
CA MET A 25 9.47 19.16 21.07
C MET A 25 9.30 18.81 19.59
N CYS A 26 10.01 19.52 18.69
CA CYS A 26 9.98 19.24 17.25
C CYS A 26 10.50 17.83 16.94
N GLU A 27 11.56 17.37 17.61
CA GLU A 27 12.09 16.02 17.45
C GLU A 27 11.06 14.96 17.83
N ALA A 28 10.37 15.13 18.97
CA ALA A 28 9.30 14.22 19.38
C ALA A 28 8.13 14.21 18.38
N PHE A 29 7.75 15.37 17.85
CA PHE A 29 6.70 15.50 16.86
C PHE A 29 7.04 14.76 15.55
N PHE A 30 8.25 14.97 15.01
CA PHE A 30 8.67 14.30 13.78
C PHE A 30 8.79 12.78 13.95
N GLN A 31 9.28 12.30 15.09
CA GLN A 31 9.29 10.85 15.38
C GLN A 31 7.88 10.28 15.43
N ALA A 32 6.94 10.98 16.06
CA ALA A 32 5.53 10.55 16.10
C ALA A 32 4.90 10.50 14.69
N GLU A 33 5.21 11.46 13.82
CA GLU A 33 4.75 11.48 12.43
C GLU A 33 5.34 10.32 11.60
N GLU A 34 6.64 10.02 11.76
CA GLU A 34 7.26 8.87 11.09
C GLU A 34 6.64 7.54 11.54
N GLU A 35 6.42 7.36 12.85
CA GLU A 35 5.79 6.15 13.39
C GLU A 35 4.33 5.99 12.93
N LYS A 36 3.58 7.09 12.83
CA LYS A 36 2.24 7.07 12.21
C LYS A 36 2.31 6.65 10.74
N LYS A 37 3.23 7.22 9.96
CA LYS A 37 3.43 6.86 8.55
C LYS A 37 3.82 5.39 8.37
N LYS A 38 4.66 4.84 9.25
CA LYS A 38 5.00 3.41 9.24
C LYS A 38 3.79 2.54 9.55
N LYS A 39 3.00 2.86 10.58
CA LYS A 39 1.75 2.15 10.90
C LYS A 39 0.71 2.24 9.78
N GLU A 40 0.61 3.39 9.12
CA GLU A 40 -0.22 3.56 7.93
C GLU A 40 0.29 2.73 6.74
N ALA A 41 1.61 2.68 6.51
CA ALA A 41 2.20 1.86 5.47
C ALA A 41 2.02 0.36 5.77
N GLU A 42 2.21 -0.07 7.01
CA GLU A 42 1.97 -1.44 7.48
C GLU A 42 0.49 -1.83 7.35
N SER A 43 -0.45 -0.95 7.71
CA SER A 43 -1.88 -1.22 7.53
C SER A 43 -2.30 -1.26 6.06
N ARG A 44 -1.67 -0.46 5.18
CA ARG A 44 -1.86 -0.56 3.72
C ARG A 44 -1.27 -1.86 3.17
N ASN A 45 -0.07 -2.25 3.61
CA ASN A 45 0.56 -3.51 3.24
C ASN A 45 -0.24 -4.71 3.74
N LYS A 46 -0.86 -4.65 4.94
CA LYS A 46 -1.72 -5.70 5.44
C LYS A 46 -3.01 -5.85 4.64
N ARG A 47 -3.62 -4.74 4.20
CA ARG A 47 -4.78 -4.75 3.29
C ARG A 47 -4.44 -5.28 1.88
N GLN A 48 -3.21 -5.09 1.41
CA GLN A 48 -2.73 -5.70 0.16
C GLN A 48 -2.35 -7.17 0.35
N SER A 49 -1.75 -7.55 1.48
CA SER A 49 -1.22 -8.89 1.71
C SER A 49 -2.27 -9.94 2.09
N GLU A 50 -3.44 -9.55 2.62
CA GLU A 50 -4.45 -10.51 3.08
C GLU A 50 -5.57 -10.81 2.06
N ASN A 51 -5.66 -10.12 0.91
CA ASN A 51 -6.76 -10.32 -0.05
C ASN A 51 -6.41 -10.18 -1.55
N THR A 52 -5.14 -10.08 -1.95
CA THR A 52 -4.80 -10.18 -3.36
C THR A 52 -4.23 -11.56 -3.63
N THR A 53 -5.09 -12.50 -4.04
CA THR A 53 -4.64 -13.62 -4.86
C THR A 53 -3.73 -13.06 -5.94
N SER A 54 -2.52 -13.62 -6.07
CA SER A 54 -1.57 -13.07 -7.03
C SER A 54 -2.16 -13.15 -8.43
N PHE A 55 -1.81 -12.22 -9.31
CA PHE A 55 -2.28 -12.26 -10.72
C PHE A 55 -2.00 -13.64 -11.36
N GLU A 56 -0.87 -14.24 -11.03
CA GLU A 56 -0.49 -15.57 -11.51
C GLU A 56 -1.41 -16.68 -10.97
N GLU A 57 -1.84 -16.57 -9.72
CA GLU A 57 -2.79 -17.49 -9.09
C GLU A 57 -4.20 -17.32 -9.69
N LEU A 58 -4.65 -16.08 -9.90
CA LEU A 58 -5.93 -15.77 -10.57
C LEU A 58 -6.00 -16.35 -11.98
N CYS A 59 -4.89 -16.32 -12.72
CA CYS A 59 -4.84 -16.82 -14.08
C CYS A 59 -4.45 -18.30 -14.21
N SER A 60 -4.18 -18.98 -13.10
CA SER A 60 -3.74 -20.38 -13.09
C SER A 60 -4.80 -21.32 -13.69
N GLU A 61 -6.08 -21.05 -13.46
CA GLU A 61 -7.20 -21.83 -14.00
C GLU A 61 -7.36 -21.62 -15.51
N TYR A 62 -7.17 -20.38 -15.97
CA TYR A 62 -7.28 -20.01 -17.37
C TYR A 62 -6.12 -20.56 -18.24
N ARG A 63 -4.95 -20.83 -17.65
CA ARG A 63 -3.83 -21.50 -18.36
C ARG A 63 -4.25 -22.83 -19.00
N LYS A 64 -5.11 -23.61 -18.32
CA LYS A 64 -5.61 -24.91 -18.83
C LYS A 64 -6.60 -24.73 -19.98
N SER A 65 -7.31 -23.61 -20.00
CA SER A 65 -8.34 -23.29 -21.00
C SER A 65 -7.76 -22.61 -22.25
N ARG A 66 -6.51 -22.17 -22.22
CA ARG A 66 -5.83 -21.59 -23.37
C ARG A 66 -5.47 -22.67 -24.38
N LYS A 67 -6.02 -22.57 -25.60
CA LYS A 67 -5.75 -23.50 -26.71
C LYS A 67 -5.17 -22.71 -27.88
N ASN A 68 -4.04 -23.16 -28.42
CA ASN A 68 -3.38 -22.54 -29.58
C ASN A 68 -3.09 -21.04 -29.41
N GLY A 69 -2.74 -20.61 -28.18
CA GLY A 69 -2.45 -19.21 -27.88
C GLY A 69 -3.69 -18.35 -27.61
N GLN A 70 -4.89 -18.84 -27.88
CA GLN A 70 -6.15 -18.12 -27.66
C GLN A 70 -6.84 -18.60 -26.37
N LEU A 71 -7.30 -17.65 -25.56
CA LEU A 71 -8.12 -17.92 -24.38
C LEU A 71 -9.56 -17.59 -24.72
N LEU A 72 -10.47 -18.57 -24.61
CA LEU A 72 -11.89 -18.29 -24.80
C LEU A 72 -12.48 -17.73 -23.50
N CYS A 73 -12.89 -16.47 -23.56
CA CYS A 73 -13.53 -15.77 -22.45
C CYS A 73 -15.03 -15.63 -22.66
N THR A 74 -15.79 -15.77 -21.58
CA THR A 74 -17.20 -15.40 -21.54
C THR A 74 -17.34 -13.88 -21.58
N ARG A 75 -18.48 -13.41 -22.06
CA ARG A 75 -18.82 -11.98 -22.10
C ARG A 75 -19.42 -11.52 -20.75
N GLU A 76 -18.74 -11.86 -19.67
CA GLU A 76 -19.04 -11.41 -18.32
C GLU A 76 -18.60 -9.95 -18.14
N ASN A 77 -19.34 -9.18 -17.32
CA ASN A 77 -19.07 -7.77 -17.05
C ASN A 77 -18.69 -7.59 -15.58
N ASP A 78 -17.52 -8.10 -15.23
CA ASP A 78 -16.96 -8.04 -13.87
C ASP A 78 -15.63 -7.29 -13.91
N PRO A 79 -15.66 -5.95 -13.98
CA PRO A 79 -14.47 -5.17 -14.29
C PRO A 79 -13.41 -5.28 -13.18
N ILE A 80 -12.18 -5.61 -13.57
CA ILE A 80 -11.04 -5.73 -12.65
C ILE A 80 -9.87 -4.83 -13.07
N LYS A 81 -9.07 -4.39 -12.10
CA LYS A 81 -7.85 -3.63 -12.37
C LYS A 81 -6.66 -4.59 -12.55
N GLY A 82 -6.09 -4.61 -13.75
CA GLY A 82 -4.92 -5.43 -14.08
C GLY A 82 -3.61 -4.87 -13.51
N PRO A 83 -2.51 -5.65 -13.61
CA PRO A 83 -1.18 -5.22 -13.17
C PRO A 83 -0.62 -4.05 -14.00
N ASP A 84 -1.13 -3.83 -15.21
CA ASP A 84 -0.87 -2.64 -16.03
C ASP A 84 -1.62 -1.38 -15.54
N GLY A 85 -2.43 -1.51 -14.49
CA GLY A 85 -3.27 -0.43 -13.97
C GLY A 85 -4.51 -0.15 -14.81
N LYS A 86 -4.75 -0.89 -15.89
CA LYS A 86 -5.95 -0.74 -16.74
C LYS A 86 -7.11 -1.55 -16.18
N ILE A 87 -8.32 -1.11 -16.52
CA ILE A 87 -9.55 -1.85 -16.20
C ILE A 87 -9.83 -2.82 -17.35
N HIS A 88 -9.90 -4.10 -17.03
CA HIS A 88 -10.26 -5.17 -17.95
C HIS A 88 -11.72 -5.57 -17.69
N GLY A 89 -12.46 -5.94 -18.73
CA GLY A 89 -13.90 -6.20 -18.64
C GLY A 89 -14.28 -7.38 -17.74
N ASN A 90 -13.38 -8.37 -17.62
CA ASN A 90 -13.45 -9.46 -16.66
C ASN A 90 -12.05 -10.07 -16.43
N THR A 91 -11.96 -10.99 -15.46
CA THR A 91 -10.71 -11.71 -15.14
C THR A 91 -10.15 -12.47 -16.33
N CYS A 92 -11.00 -13.08 -17.15
CA CYS A 92 -10.54 -13.82 -18.31
C CYS A 92 -9.89 -12.91 -19.37
N SER A 93 -10.52 -11.77 -19.70
CA SER A 93 -9.95 -10.79 -20.64
C SER A 93 -8.61 -10.23 -20.13
N MET A 94 -8.48 -10.10 -18.82
CA MET A 94 -7.23 -9.69 -18.19
C MET A 94 -6.18 -10.80 -18.33
N CYS A 95 -6.51 -12.05 -17.98
CA CYS A 95 -5.64 -13.20 -18.17
C CYS A 95 -5.27 -13.45 -19.64
N GLU A 96 -6.12 -13.13 -20.62
CA GLU A 96 -5.81 -13.24 -22.05
C GLU A 96 -4.63 -12.37 -22.46
N VAL A 97 -4.49 -11.18 -21.85
CA VAL A 97 -3.40 -10.23 -22.14
C VAL A 97 -2.08 -10.66 -21.48
N PHE A 98 -2.16 -11.33 -20.34
CA PHE A 98 -1.01 -11.57 -19.47
C PHE A 98 -0.61 -13.05 -19.31
N LEU A 99 -1.37 -14.00 -19.85
CA LEU A 99 -0.99 -15.41 -19.98
C LEU A 99 -0.27 -15.67 -21.31
#